data_AF-C8V7M6-F1
#
_entry.id   AF-C8V7M6-F1
#
_cell.length_a   1.000
_cell.length_b   1.000
_cell.length_c   1.000
_cell.angle_alpha   90.00
_cell.angle_beta   90.00
_cell.angle_gamma   90.00
#
_symmetry.space_group_name_H-M   'P 1'
#
loop_
_entity.id
_entity.type
_entity.pdbx_description
1 polymer ?
#
loop_
_entity_poly.entity_id
_entity_poly.type
_entity_poly.pdbx_seq_one_letter_code
_entity_poly.pdbx_strand_id
1 'polypeptide(L)'
;MADSTASASSEAAKSAPKPQNPALKMMGLPNFRFKLPSRNWMIFLTITGSFTAALIYDRREKRRAQQKWCNLVAHISKESLPVEETRRKLTVFLAAPPGDGIRSAREHFKEYVKPILVAAALDYNVIEGRREGDIRAKFAEEIRKQRRKSGEVSAGIIGDEEKSTEDVIAEARKAIGVREEPGPRGDLVIGRHTWKEYVRGLHEGWLGPIDPPVSAESQPALEEPQVPAAEVPANTEEQATPAPEQGQAAEKKEEGEEEKKPSKPTGPASAYIAPSDYSGRTLPPSIPQTLDGSAAIPFPHLLGFLNTPIRIYRFLNRRYVADSVGRDVAALVLASHARPYAEGPASSSSDSDSPVDPSLSSSITYEQQSQLEHEEHDWHKSVHKTDDSNPDKEREWLNDVVMDPRIAARMQRYVLSGEEEARAQRIAQGSEYIRGEERPPVVPFWQRVWIKYGYGEDPEVAKRKPIIGNLDEENA
;
A
#
# COMPACT_ATOMS: atom_id res chain seq x y z
N MET A 1 -73.91 0.03 65.27
CA MET A 1 -74.68 -0.12 64.00
C MET A 1 -74.45 1.13 63.18
N ALA A 2 -74.25 0.97 61.88
CA ALA A 2 -73.81 2.07 61.00
C ALA A 2 -74.97 3.00 60.61
N ASP A 3 -74.61 4.23 60.23
CA ASP A 3 -75.17 4.75 58.99
C ASP A 3 -74.16 5.63 58.22
N SER A 4 -74.38 5.78 56.92
CA SER A 4 -73.34 6.09 55.93
C SER A 4 -73.26 7.58 55.54
N THR A 5 -72.09 8.21 55.73
CA THR A 5 -71.76 9.49 55.09
C THR A 5 -70.89 9.28 53.85
N ALA A 6 -71.51 9.13 52.69
CA ALA A 6 -70.81 9.14 51.42
C ALA A 6 -70.35 10.57 51.06
N SER A 7 -69.05 10.85 51.17
CA SER A 7 -68.46 12.08 50.60
C SER A 7 -68.11 11.84 49.13
N ALA A 8 -68.75 12.59 48.22
CA ALA A 8 -68.49 12.49 46.79
C ALA A 8 -67.05 12.90 46.44
N SER A 9 -66.36 12.06 45.69
CA SER A 9 -65.04 12.37 45.13
C SER A 9 -65.17 13.48 44.08
N SER A 10 -64.60 14.65 44.34
CA SER A 10 -64.53 15.76 43.38
C SER A 10 -63.65 15.36 42.18
N GLU A 11 -64.27 15.12 41.02
CA GLU A 11 -63.55 14.84 39.78
C GLU A 11 -62.82 16.12 39.32
N ALA A 12 -61.49 16.13 39.40
CA ALA A 12 -60.69 17.30 39.10
C ALA A 12 -60.78 17.66 37.61
N ALA A 13 -61.32 18.85 37.31
CA ALA A 13 -61.49 19.34 35.95
C ALA A 13 -60.17 19.38 35.18
N LYS A 14 -60.11 18.71 34.03
CA LYS A 14 -58.94 18.70 33.14
C LYS A 14 -58.70 20.11 32.61
N SER A 15 -57.59 20.73 33.01
CA SER A 15 -57.19 22.06 32.54
C SER A 15 -57.13 22.14 31.02
N ALA A 16 -57.68 23.19 30.43
CA ALA A 16 -57.71 23.41 28.98
C ALA A 16 -56.30 23.34 28.35
N PRO A 17 -56.17 22.83 27.10
CA PRO A 17 -54.88 22.74 26.43
C PRO A 17 -54.29 24.13 26.18
N LYS A 18 -53.03 24.33 26.58
CA LYS A 18 -52.28 25.58 26.35
C LYS A 18 -52.25 25.92 24.85
N PRO A 19 -52.30 27.22 24.47
CA PRO A 19 -52.34 27.63 23.06
C PRO A 19 -51.14 27.12 22.26
N GLN A 20 -51.40 26.62 21.06
CA GLN A 20 -50.37 26.12 20.14
C GLN A 20 -49.62 27.29 19.48
N ASN A 21 -48.31 27.12 19.26
CA ASN A 21 -47.49 28.11 18.56
C ASN A 21 -47.94 28.28 17.09
N PRO A 22 -48.31 29.50 16.63
CA PRO A 22 -48.89 29.71 15.30
C PRO A 22 -47.93 29.36 14.15
N ALA A 23 -46.61 29.55 14.35
CA ALA A 23 -45.58 29.20 13.36
C ALA A 23 -45.58 27.69 13.02
N LEU A 24 -45.78 26.81 14.00
CA LEU A 24 -45.85 25.36 13.77
C LEU A 24 -47.11 24.94 13.02
N LYS A 25 -48.21 25.69 13.19
CA LYS A 25 -49.46 25.48 12.42
C LYS A 25 -49.29 25.89 10.96
N MET A 26 -48.59 26.98 10.68
CA MET A 26 -48.27 27.42 9.30
C MET A 26 -47.30 26.47 8.59
N MET A 27 -46.39 25.81 9.32
CA MET A 27 -45.44 24.84 8.78
C MET A 27 -46.02 23.41 8.62
N GLY A 28 -47.35 23.25 8.66
CA GLY A 28 -48.02 21.95 8.49
C GLY A 28 -47.84 20.96 9.65
N LEU A 29 -47.27 21.40 10.78
CA LEU A 29 -46.90 20.56 11.93
C LEU A 29 -47.62 20.97 13.23
N PRO A 30 -48.97 21.13 13.23
CA PRO A 30 -49.72 21.71 14.36
C PRO A 30 -49.58 20.90 15.67
N ASN A 31 -49.34 19.59 15.57
CA ASN A 31 -49.25 18.69 16.72
C ASN A 31 -47.81 18.28 17.08
N PHE A 32 -46.79 18.88 16.45
CA PHE A 32 -45.40 18.51 16.73
C PHE A 32 -44.95 19.08 18.09
N ARG A 33 -44.89 18.20 19.09
CA ARG A 33 -44.46 18.54 20.45
C ARG A 33 -43.04 18.02 20.63
N PHE A 34 -42.11 18.87 21.04
CA PHE A 34 -40.76 18.50 21.47
C PHE A 34 -40.81 17.67 22.77
N LYS A 35 -41.32 16.45 22.69
CA LYS A 35 -41.16 15.43 23.72
C LYS A 35 -39.77 14.84 23.56
N LEU A 36 -39.05 14.71 24.68
CA LEU A 36 -37.80 13.96 24.71
C LEU A 36 -38.03 12.53 24.20
N PRO A 37 -37.07 11.93 23.46
CA PRO A 37 -37.17 10.54 23.07
C PRO A 37 -37.30 9.63 24.31
N SER A 38 -37.90 8.44 24.16
CA SER A 38 -37.95 7.49 25.28
C SER A 38 -36.54 7.05 25.71
N ARG A 39 -36.39 6.51 26.93
CA ARG A 39 -35.09 6.07 27.47
C ARG A 39 -34.29 5.22 26.47
N ASN A 40 -34.94 4.24 25.84
CA ASN A 40 -34.29 3.34 24.88
C ASN A 40 -33.87 4.08 23.60
N TRP A 41 -34.68 5.03 23.13
CA TRP A 41 -34.31 5.91 22.01
C TRP A 41 -33.15 6.84 22.36
N MET A 42 -33.10 7.41 23.57
CA MET A 42 -31.97 8.21 24.02
C MET A 42 -30.69 7.38 24.07
N ILE A 43 -30.73 6.17 24.64
CA ILE A 43 -29.57 5.24 24.67
C ILE A 43 -29.11 4.92 23.24
N PHE A 44 -30.04 4.59 22.33
CA PHE A 44 -29.73 4.30 20.93
C PHE A 44 -29.08 5.52 20.22
N LEU A 45 -29.66 6.70 20.37
CA LEU A 45 -29.16 7.94 19.75
C LEU A 45 -27.82 8.39 20.34
N THR A 46 -27.58 8.18 21.64
CA THR A 46 -26.27 8.51 22.25
C THR A 46 -25.18 7.55 21.80
N ILE A 47 -25.45 6.24 21.70
CA ILE A 47 -24.46 5.25 21.24
C ILE A 47 -24.16 5.44 19.74
N THR A 48 -25.19 5.51 18.90
CA THR A 48 -25.00 5.73 17.45
C THR A 48 -24.44 7.12 17.15
N GLY A 49 -24.88 8.16 17.85
CA GLY A 49 -24.38 9.53 17.72
C GLY A 49 -22.91 9.67 18.12
N SER A 50 -22.49 9.08 19.25
CA SER A 50 -21.08 9.11 19.67
C SER A 50 -20.16 8.33 18.73
N PHE A 51 -20.56 7.14 18.28
CA PHE A 51 -19.79 6.36 17.31
C PHE A 51 -19.67 7.06 15.95
N THR A 52 -20.76 7.62 15.43
CA THR A 52 -20.73 8.38 14.17
C THR A 52 -19.94 9.68 14.30
N ALA A 53 -20.01 10.38 15.44
CA ALA A 53 -19.17 11.54 15.71
C ALA A 53 -17.67 11.17 15.73
N ALA A 54 -17.29 10.05 16.37
CA ALA A 54 -15.92 9.56 16.38
C ALA A 54 -15.40 9.23 14.96
N LEU A 55 -16.23 8.58 14.12
CA LEU A 55 -15.91 8.30 12.73
C LEU A 55 -15.72 9.57 11.88
N ILE A 56 -16.60 10.56 12.05
CA ILE A 56 -16.52 11.84 11.33
C ILE A 56 -15.29 12.63 11.79
N TYR A 57 -14.97 12.59 13.08
CA TYR A 57 -13.80 13.22 13.67
C TYR A 57 -12.49 12.61 13.15
N ASP A 58 -12.32 11.29 13.22
CA ASP A 58 -11.08 10.65 12.73
C ASP A 58 -10.90 10.83 11.21
N ARG A 59 -11.99 10.76 10.42
CA ARG A 59 -11.96 11.10 8.98
C ARG A 59 -11.63 12.58 8.71
N ARG A 60 -11.95 13.49 9.62
CA ARG A 60 -11.60 14.91 9.49
C ARG A 60 -10.13 15.15 9.82
N GLU A 61 -9.65 14.62 10.94
CA GLU A 61 -8.25 14.76 11.36
C GLU A 61 -7.30 14.00 10.44
N LYS A 62 -7.68 12.82 9.93
CA LYS A 62 -6.94 12.13 8.87
C LYS A 62 -6.76 12.99 7.62
N ARG A 63 -7.82 13.64 7.12
CA ARG A 63 -7.73 14.55 5.97
C ARG A 63 -6.86 15.77 6.29
N ARG A 64 -6.91 16.27 7.52
CA ARG A 64 -6.04 17.37 7.98
C ARG A 64 -4.57 16.96 7.99
N ALA A 65 -4.24 15.77 8.48
CA ALA A 65 -2.89 15.22 8.44
C ALA A 65 -2.39 15.02 7.00
N GLN A 66 -3.23 14.45 6.12
CA GLN A 66 -2.91 14.34 4.69
C GLN A 66 -2.66 15.71 4.05
N GLN A 67 -3.54 16.69 4.28
CA GLN A 67 -3.37 18.05 3.75
C GLN A 67 -2.11 18.74 4.28
N LYS A 68 -1.75 18.56 5.56
CA LYS A 68 -0.49 19.05 6.15
C LYS A 68 0.72 18.58 5.33
N TRP A 69 0.82 17.28 5.06
CA TRP A 69 1.96 16.70 4.33
C TRP A 69 1.91 17.00 2.82
N CYS A 70 0.73 16.97 2.20
CA CYS A 70 0.56 17.43 0.81
C CYS A 70 1.02 18.90 0.64
N ASN A 71 0.58 19.82 1.49
CA ASN A 71 0.95 21.24 1.39
C ASN A 71 2.45 21.48 1.62
N LEU A 72 3.07 20.71 2.51
CA LEU A 72 4.52 20.77 2.77
C LEU A 72 5.31 20.42 1.51
N VAL A 73 4.88 19.38 0.79
CA VAL A 73 5.52 18.84 -0.41
C VAL A 73 5.14 19.59 -1.70
N ALA A 74 3.95 20.20 -1.78
CA ALA A 74 3.36 20.76 -3.00
C ALA A 74 4.10 21.93 -3.68
N HIS A 75 5.27 22.34 -3.18
CA HIS A 75 6.12 23.30 -3.87
C HIS A 75 6.96 22.66 -4.98
N ILE A 76 7.34 21.38 -4.83
CA ILE A 76 8.13 20.62 -5.82
C ILE A 76 7.41 20.58 -7.17
N SER A 77 6.08 20.43 -7.17
CA SER A 77 5.27 20.38 -8.40
C SER A 77 5.23 21.68 -9.21
N LYS A 78 5.78 22.77 -8.67
CA LYS A 78 5.79 24.11 -9.29
C LYS A 78 7.17 24.55 -9.75
N GLU A 79 8.21 23.81 -9.38
CA GLU A 79 9.55 24.01 -9.90
C GLU A 79 9.58 23.64 -11.39
N SER A 80 10.07 24.55 -12.21
CA SER A 80 10.19 24.36 -13.66
C SER A 80 11.36 23.44 -14.00
N LEU A 81 11.11 22.40 -14.79
CA LEU A 81 12.16 21.55 -15.38
C LEU A 81 12.56 22.01 -16.79
N PRO A 82 13.81 21.73 -17.22
CA PRO A 82 14.19 21.74 -18.63
C PRO A 82 13.38 20.74 -19.46
N VAL A 83 13.17 21.03 -20.75
CA VAL A 83 12.43 20.15 -21.68
C VAL A 83 13.15 18.81 -21.92
N GLU A 84 14.46 18.78 -21.74
CA GLU A 84 15.32 17.59 -21.87
C GLU A 84 15.30 16.68 -20.62
N GLU A 85 14.59 17.07 -19.56
CA GLU A 85 14.62 16.37 -18.26
C GLU A 85 13.24 15.88 -17.83
N THR A 86 13.15 14.61 -17.44
CA THR A 86 11.97 14.05 -16.76
C THR A 86 12.19 14.01 -15.26
N ARG A 87 11.17 14.34 -14.46
CA ARG A 87 11.20 14.21 -13.00
C ARG A 87 11.71 12.83 -12.55
N ARG A 88 12.43 12.79 -11.44
CA ARG A 88 12.85 11.53 -10.82
C ARG A 88 11.65 10.63 -10.49
N LYS A 89 11.79 9.32 -10.74
CA LYS A 89 10.76 8.29 -10.45
C LYS A 89 11.09 7.59 -9.13
N LEU A 90 10.10 7.42 -8.26
CA LEU A 90 10.24 6.65 -7.00
C LEU A 90 9.81 5.20 -7.19
N THR A 91 10.35 4.27 -6.42
CA THR A 91 10.09 2.82 -6.52
C THR A 91 9.26 2.36 -5.33
N VAL A 92 8.03 1.88 -5.56
CA VAL A 92 7.08 1.51 -4.50
C VAL A 92 6.89 -0.01 -4.45
N PHE A 93 7.26 -0.63 -3.34
CA PHE A 93 7.13 -2.07 -3.10
C PHE A 93 5.85 -2.36 -2.30
N LEU A 94 5.03 -3.29 -2.83
CA LEU A 94 3.73 -3.69 -2.26
C LEU A 94 3.60 -5.22 -2.24
N ALA A 95 3.67 -5.87 -1.08
CA ALA A 95 3.23 -7.27 -0.96
C ALA A 95 1.82 -7.38 -0.40
N ALA A 96 1.10 -8.42 -0.81
CA ALA A 96 -0.08 -8.89 -0.09
C ALA A 96 0.27 -9.18 1.38
N PRO A 97 -0.49 -8.66 2.36
CA PRO A 97 -0.22 -8.98 3.76
C PRO A 97 -0.40 -10.47 4.03
N PRO A 98 0.32 -11.01 5.02
CA PRO A 98 0.17 -12.40 5.44
C PRO A 98 -1.28 -12.78 5.78
N GLY A 99 -1.87 -13.67 4.98
CA GLY A 99 -3.22 -14.21 5.18
C GLY A 99 -4.36 -13.40 4.53
N ASP A 100 -4.06 -12.37 3.73
CA ASP A 100 -5.03 -11.61 2.93
C ASP A 100 -4.43 -11.29 1.52
N GLY A 101 -5.22 -10.71 0.61
CA GLY A 101 -4.78 -10.38 -0.74
C GLY A 101 -4.19 -8.98 -0.90
N ILE A 102 -3.48 -8.76 -2.02
CA ILE A 102 -2.85 -7.47 -2.44
C ILE A 102 -3.78 -6.24 -2.42
N ARG A 103 -5.10 -6.44 -2.34
CA ARG A 103 -6.10 -5.35 -2.31
C ARG A 103 -5.92 -4.43 -1.10
N SER A 104 -5.62 -4.96 0.08
CA SER A 104 -5.48 -4.15 1.31
C SER A 104 -4.22 -3.28 1.28
N ALA A 105 -3.10 -3.80 0.77
CA ALA A 105 -1.88 -3.01 0.53
C ALA A 105 -2.10 -1.92 -0.53
N ARG A 106 -2.77 -2.24 -1.65
CA ARG A 106 -3.17 -1.25 -2.67
C ARG A 106 -4.11 -0.16 -2.12
N GLU A 107 -5.03 -0.51 -1.22
CA GLU A 107 -5.90 0.46 -0.55
C GLU A 107 -5.08 1.37 0.37
N HIS A 108 -4.17 0.82 1.18
CA HIS A 108 -3.27 1.60 2.03
C HIS A 108 -2.41 2.58 1.20
N PHE A 109 -1.78 2.12 0.11
CA PHE A 109 -1.03 2.99 -0.80
C PHE A 109 -1.90 4.13 -1.36
N LYS A 110 -3.10 3.82 -1.87
CA LYS A 110 -4.03 4.82 -2.41
C LYS A 110 -4.54 5.80 -1.36
N GLU A 111 -4.72 5.36 -0.12
CA GLU A 111 -5.32 6.15 0.95
C GLU A 111 -4.29 7.05 1.67
N TYR A 112 -3.06 6.58 1.90
CA TYR A 112 -2.06 7.32 2.70
C TYR A 112 -0.91 7.90 1.86
N VAL A 113 -0.35 7.13 0.91
CA VAL A 113 0.89 7.49 0.20
C VAL A 113 0.61 8.30 -1.05
N LYS A 114 -0.25 7.79 -1.95
CA LYS A 114 -0.52 8.39 -3.26
C LYS A 114 -0.88 9.88 -3.21
N PRO A 115 -1.69 10.39 -2.24
CA PRO A 115 -2.01 11.82 -2.20
C PRO A 115 -0.79 12.74 -2.06
N ILE A 116 0.28 12.27 -1.41
CA ILE A 116 1.51 13.06 -1.18
C ILE A 116 2.38 13.04 -2.43
N LEU A 117 2.56 11.86 -3.07
CA LEU A 117 3.28 11.73 -4.35
C LEU A 117 2.61 12.58 -5.46
N VAL A 118 1.28 12.56 -5.53
CA VAL A 118 0.51 13.37 -6.48
C VAL A 118 0.63 14.87 -6.18
N ALA A 119 0.67 15.29 -4.92
CA ALA A 119 0.92 16.68 -4.56
C ALA A 119 2.33 17.16 -4.95
N ALA A 120 3.31 16.25 -4.94
CA ALA A 120 4.68 16.50 -5.40
C ALA A 120 4.83 16.57 -6.93
N ALA A 121 3.85 16.06 -7.68
CA ALA A 121 3.99 15.72 -9.10
C ALA A 121 5.19 14.78 -9.39
N LEU A 122 5.45 13.82 -8.49
CA LEU A 122 6.44 12.77 -8.71
C LEU A 122 5.81 11.49 -9.26
N ASP A 123 6.41 10.97 -10.33
CA ASP A 123 6.08 9.67 -10.89
C ASP A 123 6.62 8.54 -10.00
N TYR A 124 5.96 7.38 -10.06
CA TYR A 124 6.35 6.21 -9.31
C TYR A 124 6.22 4.92 -10.12
N ASN A 125 7.13 3.97 -9.90
CA ASN A 125 7.01 2.57 -10.32
C ASN A 125 6.39 1.76 -9.17
N VAL A 126 5.66 0.69 -9.48
CA VAL A 126 5.04 -0.17 -8.45
C VAL A 126 5.42 -1.63 -8.68
N ILE A 127 6.17 -2.19 -7.73
CA ILE A 127 6.58 -3.59 -7.71
C ILE A 127 5.64 -4.33 -6.75
N GLU A 128 4.71 -5.10 -7.32
CA GLU A 128 3.69 -5.82 -6.56
C GLU A 128 4.03 -7.31 -6.38
N GLY A 129 4.03 -7.80 -5.14
CA GLY A 129 4.06 -9.21 -4.79
C GLY A 129 2.70 -9.73 -4.33
N ARG A 130 2.26 -10.88 -4.85
CA ARG A 130 1.02 -11.56 -4.42
C ARG A 130 1.30 -12.72 -3.47
N ARG A 131 2.47 -13.35 -3.58
CA ARG A 131 2.97 -14.42 -2.74
C ARG A 131 4.23 -13.96 -2.02
N GLU A 132 4.53 -14.61 -0.89
CA GLU A 132 5.85 -14.56 -0.26
C GLU A 132 6.94 -14.88 -1.30
N GLY A 133 7.96 -14.04 -1.40
CA GLY A 133 9.09 -14.17 -2.32
C GLY A 133 8.93 -13.52 -3.69
N ASP A 134 7.74 -13.00 -4.02
CA ASP A 134 7.51 -12.29 -5.28
C ASP A 134 8.29 -10.96 -5.35
N ILE A 135 8.48 -10.25 -4.24
CA ILE A 135 9.23 -8.98 -4.24
C ILE A 135 10.72 -9.25 -4.30
N ARG A 136 11.22 -10.17 -3.47
CA ARG A 136 12.63 -10.57 -3.48
C ARG A 136 13.07 -10.95 -4.90
N ALA A 137 12.33 -11.84 -5.56
CA ALA A 137 12.63 -12.27 -6.92
C ALA A 137 12.68 -11.08 -7.91
N LYS A 138 11.63 -10.26 -7.95
CA LYS A 138 11.53 -9.11 -8.88
C LYS A 138 12.62 -8.06 -8.64
N PHE A 139 12.92 -7.76 -7.38
CA PHE A 139 13.93 -6.75 -7.06
C PHE A 139 15.35 -7.27 -7.33
N ALA A 140 15.62 -8.55 -7.03
CA ALA A 140 16.89 -9.18 -7.40
C ALA A 140 17.06 -9.25 -8.93
N GLU A 141 16.00 -9.57 -9.69
CA GLU A 141 15.97 -9.50 -11.16
C GLU A 141 16.22 -8.07 -11.68
N GLU A 142 15.62 -7.04 -11.09
CA GLU A 142 15.87 -5.65 -11.45
C GLU A 142 17.34 -5.25 -11.23
N ILE A 143 17.92 -5.62 -10.07
CA ILE A 143 19.34 -5.37 -9.79
C ILE A 143 20.24 -6.14 -10.77
N ARG A 144 19.97 -7.42 -11.05
CA ARG A 144 20.71 -8.20 -12.08
C ARG A 144 20.64 -7.53 -13.45
N LYS A 145 19.47 -7.00 -13.83
CA LYS A 145 19.28 -6.26 -15.08
C LYS A 145 20.04 -4.94 -15.11
N GLN A 146 20.12 -4.22 -14.00
CA GLN A 146 20.99 -3.04 -13.86
C GLN A 146 22.47 -3.43 -14.01
N ARG A 147 22.92 -4.52 -13.38
CA ARG A 147 24.28 -5.06 -13.48
C ARG A 147 24.65 -5.46 -14.92
N ARG A 148 23.76 -6.17 -15.64
CA ARG A 148 23.94 -6.47 -17.08
C ARG A 148 24.03 -5.19 -17.93
N LYS A 149 23.18 -4.19 -17.67
CA LYS A 149 23.25 -2.87 -18.33
C LYS A 149 24.55 -2.11 -18.04
N SER A 150 25.23 -2.40 -16.93
CA SER A 150 26.55 -1.84 -16.60
C SER A 150 27.74 -2.57 -17.26
N GLY A 151 27.48 -3.66 -18.01
CA GLY A 151 28.49 -4.41 -18.76
C GLY A 151 29.07 -5.64 -18.05
N GLU A 152 28.44 -6.12 -16.98
CA GLU A 152 28.84 -7.39 -16.36
C GLU A 152 28.51 -8.58 -17.28
N VAL A 153 29.50 -9.44 -17.52
CA VAL A 153 29.40 -10.57 -18.45
C VAL A 153 28.51 -11.68 -17.85
N SER A 154 27.37 -11.95 -18.47
CA SER A 154 26.59 -13.16 -18.24
C SER A 154 27.18 -14.35 -19.02
N ALA A 155 27.11 -15.54 -18.43
CA ALA A 155 27.84 -16.73 -18.87
C ALA A 155 27.20 -17.49 -20.06
N GLY A 156 26.14 -16.93 -20.66
CA GLY A 156 25.59 -17.46 -21.91
C GLY A 156 24.10 -17.82 -21.89
N ILE A 157 23.24 -16.88 -21.49
CA ILE A 157 21.89 -16.79 -22.06
C ILE A 157 21.75 -15.39 -22.69
N ILE A 158 22.17 -15.27 -23.96
CA ILE A 158 21.67 -14.22 -24.87
C ILE A 158 20.34 -14.75 -25.45
N GLY A 159 19.43 -15.11 -24.55
CA GLY A 159 18.02 -15.22 -24.88
C GLY A 159 17.44 -13.82 -24.71
N ASP A 160 16.61 -13.40 -25.65
CA ASP A 160 15.92 -12.12 -25.58
C ASP A 160 15.05 -12.05 -24.31
N GLU A 161 15.60 -11.52 -23.21
CA GLU A 161 14.77 -11.03 -22.11
C GLU A 161 13.87 -9.97 -22.72
N GLU A 162 12.58 -10.32 -22.87
CA GLU A 162 11.55 -9.49 -23.48
C GLU A 162 11.68 -8.06 -22.92
N LYS A 163 12.26 -7.16 -23.73
CA LYS A 163 12.53 -5.79 -23.29
C LYS A 163 11.19 -5.20 -22.87
N SER A 164 11.06 -4.89 -21.59
CA SER A 164 9.78 -4.39 -21.09
C SER A 164 9.45 -3.10 -21.83
N THR A 165 8.16 -2.81 -21.99
CA THR A 165 7.74 -1.58 -22.67
C THR A 165 8.37 -0.34 -22.02
N GLU A 166 8.60 -0.36 -20.69
CA GLU A 166 9.33 0.69 -19.98
C GLU A 166 10.81 0.78 -20.38
N ASP A 167 11.51 -0.34 -20.60
CA ASP A 167 12.90 -0.33 -21.09
C ASP A 167 13.00 0.23 -22.50
N VAL A 168 12.11 -0.20 -23.42
CA VAL A 168 12.08 0.30 -24.80
C VAL A 168 11.83 1.80 -24.84
N ILE A 169 10.91 2.29 -24.01
CA ILE A 169 10.63 3.72 -23.86
C ILE A 169 11.84 4.45 -23.24
N ALA A 170 12.53 3.87 -22.26
CA ALA A 170 13.71 4.46 -21.64
C ALA A 170 14.92 4.52 -22.59
N GLU A 171 15.13 3.48 -23.41
CA GLU A 171 16.14 3.47 -24.49
C GLU A 171 15.81 4.53 -25.55
N ALA A 172 14.55 4.65 -25.98
CA ALA A 172 14.12 5.68 -26.92
C ALA A 172 14.31 7.11 -26.36
N ARG A 173 13.97 7.35 -25.09
CA ARG A 173 14.23 8.63 -24.40
C ARG A 173 15.71 8.98 -24.40
N LYS A 174 16.57 8.04 -24.03
CA LYS A 174 18.03 8.21 -24.03
C LYS A 174 18.57 8.52 -25.44
N ALA A 175 18.05 7.86 -26.47
CA ALA A 175 18.43 8.11 -27.87
C ALA A 175 18.01 9.52 -28.36
N ILE A 176 16.92 10.07 -27.83
CA ILE A 176 16.46 11.45 -28.09
C ILE A 176 17.24 12.48 -27.26
N GLY A 177 18.04 12.05 -26.28
CA GLY A 177 18.77 12.92 -25.35
C GLY A 177 17.99 13.29 -24.08
N VAL A 178 16.78 12.75 -23.89
CA VAL A 178 15.98 12.97 -22.68
C VAL A 178 16.59 12.19 -21.52
N ARG A 179 16.95 12.90 -20.44
CA ARG A 179 17.55 12.33 -19.23
C ARG A 179 16.61 12.42 -18.04
N GLU A 180 16.86 11.59 -17.03
CA GLU A 180 16.21 11.73 -15.73
C GLU A 180 16.87 12.87 -14.95
N GLU A 181 16.05 13.60 -14.19
CA GLU A 181 16.47 14.64 -13.25
C GLU A 181 17.59 14.11 -12.32
N PRO A 182 18.76 14.78 -12.26
CA PRO A 182 19.88 14.34 -11.45
C PRO A 182 19.57 14.57 -9.97
N GLY A 183 19.06 13.53 -9.30
CA GLY A 183 18.71 13.60 -7.89
C GLY A 183 18.67 12.21 -7.23
N PRO A 184 18.66 12.17 -5.88
CA PRO A 184 18.51 10.93 -5.14
C PRO A 184 17.23 10.20 -5.55
N ARG A 185 17.29 8.91 -5.86
CA ARG A 185 16.07 8.09 -6.01
C ARG A 185 15.65 7.59 -4.63
N GLY A 186 14.51 6.90 -4.57
CA GLY A 186 13.94 6.52 -3.29
C GLY A 186 13.05 5.30 -3.37
N ASP A 187 13.37 4.31 -2.54
CA ASP A 187 12.63 3.07 -2.38
C ASP A 187 11.61 3.22 -1.25
N LEU A 188 10.35 2.94 -1.54
CA LEU A 188 9.23 3.04 -0.61
C LEU A 188 8.63 1.65 -0.36
N VAL A 189 8.80 1.14 0.85
CA VAL A 189 8.54 -0.26 1.18
C VAL A 189 7.41 -0.35 2.20
N ILE A 190 6.24 -0.89 1.82
CA ILE A 190 5.03 -0.82 2.66
C ILE A 190 4.81 -2.12 3.44
N GLY A 191 5.03 -2.07 4.75
CA GLY A 191 4.86 -3.16 5.71
C GLY A 191 6.11 -3.98 5.97
N ARG A 192 6.19 -4.55 7.17
CA ARG A 192 7.31 -5.38 7.63
C ARG A 192 7.62 -6.57 6.71
N HIS A 193 6.60 -7.28 6.22
CA HIS A 193 6.75 -8.43 5.34
C HIS A 193 7.43 -8.03 4.01
N THR A 194 6.95 -6.95 3.39
CA THR A 194 7.56 -6.30 2.22
C THR A 194 9.02 -5.87 2.51
N TRP A 195 9.32 -5.39 3.72
CA TRP A 195 10.67 -5.00 4.13
C TRP A 195 11.64 -6.18 4.22
N LYS A 196 11.21 -7.32 4.78
CA LYS A 196 12.03 -8.54 4.83
C LYS A 196 12.37 -9.02 3.41
N GLU A 197 11.38 -9.08 2.51
CA GLU A 197 11.61 -9.44 1.10
C GLU A 197 12.47 -8.42 0.34
N TYR A 198 12.28 -7.11 0.58
CA TYR A 198 13.09 -6.05 -0.03
C TYR A 198 14.56 -6.18 0.35
N VAL A 199 14.86 -6.27 1.65
CA VAL A 199 16.23 -6.45 2.15
C VAL A 199 16.83 -7.74 1.61
N ARG A 200 16.07 -8.84 1.60
CA ARG A 200 16.50 -10.13 1.06
C ARG A 200 16.83 -10.06 -0.44
N GLY A 201 15.96 -9.41 -1.22
CA GLY A 201 16.14 -9.20 -2.66
C GLY A 201 17.31 -8.28 -3.00
N LEU A 202 17.57 -7.28 -2.14
CA LEU A 202 18.73 -6.39 -2.27
C LEU A 202 20.05 -7.18 -2.14
N HIS A 203 20.16 -8.01 -1.09
CA HIS A 203 21.32 -8.87 -0.89
C HIS A 203 21.46 -9.91 -2.00
N GLU A 204 20.37 -10.56 -2.41
CA GLU A 204 20.38 -11.53 -3.50
C GLU A 204 20.77 -10.90 -4.85
N GLY A 205 20.29 -9.69 -5.17
CA GLY A 205 20.60 -9.00 -6.43
C GLY A 205 22.08 -8.60 -6.56
N TRP A 206 22.70 -8.16 -5.46
CA TRP A 206 24.09 -7.73 -5.43
C TRP A 206 25.09 -8.88 -5.18
N LEU A 207 24.82 -9.80 -4.25
CA LEU A 207 25.74 -10.91 -3.90
C LEU A 207 25.50 -12.18 -4.73
N GLY A 208 24.30 -12.35 -5.29
CA GLY A 208 23.93 -13.51 -6.08
C GLY A 208 24.50 -13.49 -7.51
N PRO A 209 24.46 -14.64 -8.19
CA PRO A 209 24.81 -14.73 -9.60
C PRO A 209 23.82 -13.96 -10.48
N ILE A 210 24.32 -13.53 -11.66
CA ILE A 210 23.55 -12.81 -12.69
C ILE A 210 22.60 -13.76 -13.43
N ASP A 211 23.09 -14.97 -13.68
CA ASP A 211 22.36 -16.04 -14.36
C ASP A 211 21.74 -16.98 -13.31
N PRO A 212 20.60 -17.62 -13.62
CA PRO A 212 19.99 -18.59 -12.72
C PRO A 212 20.98 -19.72 -12.41
N PRO A 213 21.15 -20.10 -11.13
CA PRO A 213 21.85 -21.34 -10.82
C PRO A 213 21.07 -22.49 -11.49
N VAL A 214 21.79 -23.40 -12.14
CA VAL A 214 21.18 -24.60 -12.73
C VAL A 214 20.52 -25.37 -11.59
N SER A 215 19.18 -25.36 -11.56
CA SER A 215 18.43 -26.00 -10.47
C SER A 215 18.76 -27.50 -10.44
N ALA A 216 19.02 -28.03 -9.25
CA ALA A 216 19.31 -29.45 -9.08
C ALA A 216 18.13 -30.36 -9.50
N GLU A 217 16.93 -29.77 -9.66
CA GLU A 217 15.72 -30.43 -10.14
C GLU A 217 15.71 -30.71 -11.66
N SER A 218 16.68 -30.17 -12.42
CA SER A 218 16.79 -30.37 -13.88
C SER A 218 18.11 -31.03 -14.28
N GLN A 219 18.48 -32.12 -13.61
CA GLN A 219 19.30 -33.14 -14.27
C GLN A 219 18.37 -33.94 -15.20
N PRO A 220 18.58 -33.97 -16.53
CA PRO A 220 17.86 -34.91 -17.38
C PRO A 220 18.24 -36.31 -16.93
N ALA A 221 17.23 -37.13 -16.60
CA ALA A 221 17.43 -38.54 -16.35
C ALA A 221 18.14 -39.14 -17.58
N LEU A 222 19.26 -39.83 -17.35
CA LEU A 222 20.07 -40.42 -18.41
C LEU A 222 19.20 -41.34 -19.26
N GLU A 223 19.10 -41.04 -20.55
CA GLU A 223 18.35 -41.84 -21.51
C GLU A 223 19.02 -43.22 -21.66
N GLU A 224 18.43 -44.26 -21.08
CA GLU A 224 18.76 -45.64 -21.45
C GLU A 224 18.17 -45.94 -22.84
N PRO A 225 18.97 -46.36 -23.83
CA PRO A 225 18.51 -46.53 -25.19
C PRO A 225 17.65 -47.78 -25.34
N GLN A 226 16.37 -47.60 -25.65
CA GLN A 226 15.48 -48.70 -26.05
C GLN A 226 15.79 -49.13 -27.50
N VAL A 227 15.91 -50.45 -27.72
CA VAL A 227 15.88 -51.05 -29.06
C VAL A 227 14.78 -52.12 -29.13
N PRO A 228 14.14 -52.34 -30.29
CA PRO A 228 12.74 -52.78 -30.34
C PRO A 228 12.54 -54.25 -30.73
N ALA A 229 11.34 -54.79 -30.43
CA ALA A 229 10.84 -56.02 -31.04
C ALA A 229 9.29 -56.00 -31.20
N ALA A 230 8.88 -56.21 -32.45
CA ALA A 230 7.53 -56.53 -32.95
C ALA A 230 7.12 -57.98 -32.56
N GLU A 231 5.90 -58.54 -32.70
CA GLU A 231 4.56 -58.09 -33.15
C GLU A 231 3.53 -59.23 -32.84
N VAL A 232 2.32 -58.91 -32.31
CA VAL A 232 0.98 -59.60 -32.42
C VAL A 232 0.80 -61.16 -32.39
N PRO A 233 -0.43 -61.77 -32.42
CA PRO A 233 -1.80 -61.30 -32.16
C PRO A 233 -2.70 -62.22 -31.27
N ALA A 234 -3.98 -61.82 -31.13
CA ALA A 234 -5.19 -62.65 -30.87
C ALA A 234 -5.47 -63.05 -29.40
N ASN A 235 -6.72 -63.19 -28.93
CA ASN A 235 -8.04 -62.97 -29.55
C ASN A 235 -9.11 -62.75 -28.46
N THR A 236 -10.14 -61.92 -28.70
CA THR A 236 -11.43 -62.01 -27.97
C THR A 236 -12.57 -61.54 -28.88
N GLU A 237 -13.48 -62.45 -29.22
CA GLU A 237 -14.80 -62.14 -29.77
C GLU A 237 -15.87 -62.50 -28.74
N GLU A 238 -16.93 -61.69 -28.61
CA GLU A 238 -18.32 -62.19 -28.55
C GLU A 238 -19.33 -61.04 -28.75
N GLN A 239 -20.04 -61.08 -29.88
CA GLN A 239 -21.51 -60.99 -30.06
C GLN A 239 -22.34 -59.84 -29.42
N ALA A 240 -23.45 -59.32 -30.00
CA ALA A 240 -23.98 -59.29 -31.37
C ALA A 240 -25.16 -58.25 -31.45
N THR A 241 -25.36 -57.64 -32.62
CA THR A 241 -26.47 -56.71 -33.03
C THR A 241 -27.85 -57.40 -33.20
N PRO A 242 -29.02 -56.73 -33.49
CA PRO A 242 -29.30 -55.37 -34.05
C PRO A 242 -30.23 -54.51 -33.13
N ALA A 243 -31.02 -53.46 -33.49
CA ALA A 243 -31.58 -52.93 -34.76
C ALA A 243 -31.87 -51.38 -34.69
N PRO A 244 -32.39 -50.69 -35.73
CA PRO A 244 -32.19 -49.23 -35.90
C PRO A 244 -33.44 -48.33 -35.81
N GLU A 245 -33.24 -47.02 -35.61
CA GLU A 245 -34.10 -45.97 -36.17
C GLU A 245 -33.37 -44.63 -36.41
N GLN A 246 -33.92 -43.82 -37.33
CA GLN A 246 -33.30 -42.75 -38.14
C GLN A 246 -33.05 -41.41 -37.41
N GLY A 247 -32.13 -40.56 -37.90
CA GLY A 247 -32.09 -39.12 -37.54
C GLY A 247 -30.81 -38.35 -37.92
N GLN A 248 -30.85 -37.57 -39.00
CA GLN A 248 -29.70 -36.89 -39.63
C GLN A 248 -29.10 -35.68 -38.87
N ALA A 249 -27.80 -35.49 -39.09
CA ALA A 249 -27.06 -34.21 -39.27
C ALA A 249 -26.90 -33.20 -38.12
N ALA A 250 -25.66 -33.08 -37.64
CA ALA A 250 -25.07 -31.85 -37.10
C ALA A 250 -23.59 -31.77 -37.51
N GLU A 251 -23.04 -30.55 -37.63
CA GLU A 251 -21.82 -30.26 -38.39
C GLU A 251 -20.49 -30.56 -37.66
N LYS A 252 -19.44 -30.79 -38.45
CA LYS A 252 -18.05 -30.80 -37.99
C LYS A 252 -17.66 -29.45 -37.38
N LYS A 253 -16.99 -29.48 -36.23
CA LYS A 253 -15.93 -28.52 -35.90
C LYS A 253 -14.68 -29.27 -35.52
N GLU A 254 -13.56 -28.82 -36.08
CA GLU A 254 -12.24 -29.38 -35.84
C GLU A 254 -11.73 -28.87 -34.48
N GLU A 255 -11.44 -29.78 -33.56
CA GLU A 255 -10.58 -29.49 -32.42
C GLU A 255 -9.13 -29.66 -32.87
N GLY A 256 -8.41 -28.55 -33.03
CA GLY A 256 -6.96 -28.57 -33.18
C GLY A 256 -6.31 -28.78 -31.82
N GLU A 257 -5.37 -29.73 -31.73
CA GLU A 257 -4.55 -29.92 -30.53
C GLU A 257 -3.66 -28.70 -30.31
N GLU A 258 -3.99 -27.87 -29.32
CA GLU A 258 -3.03 -26.89 -28.79
C GLU A 258 -1.96 -27.62 -27.97
N GLU A 259 -0.72 -27.58 -28.46
CA GLU A 259 0.46 -28.08 -27.76
C GLU A 259 0.55 -27.49 -26.35
N LYS A 260 0.53 -28.36 -25.34
CA LYS A 260 0.68 -27.96 -23.94
C LYS A 260 2.10 -27.45 -23.69
N LYS A 261 2.30 -26.15 -23.84
CA LYS A 261 3.48 -25.44 -23.33
C LYS A 261 3.67 -25.81 -21.85
N PRO A 262 4.89 -26.13 -21.39
CA PRO A 262 5.11 -26.52 -20.01
C PRO A 262 4.63 -25.41 -19.07
N SER A 263 3.82 -25.78 -18.08
CA SER A 263 3.28 -24.84 -17.11
C SER A 263 4.45 -24.19 -16.36
N LYS A 264 4.61 -22.87 -16.52
CA LYS A 264 5.56 -22.08 -15.72
C LYS A 264 5.32 -22.38 -14.24
N PRO A 265 6.38 -22.55 -13.42
CA PRO A 265 6.24 -22.91 -12.02
C PRO A 265 5.30 -21.93 -11.31
N THR A 266 4.28 -22.47 -10.64
CA THR A 266 3.17 -21.66 -10.07
C THR A 266 3.59 -20.81 -8.85
N GLY A 267 4.85 -20.89 -8.42
CA GLY A 267 5.41 -20.19 -7.26
C GLY A 267 6.39 -19.07 -7.64
N PRO A 268 6.85 -18.29 -6.64
CA PRO A 268 7.99 -17.40 -6.82
C PRO A 268 9.23 -18.19 -7.28
N ALA A 269 10.13 -17.55 -8.03
CA ALA A 269 11.43 -18.15 -8.35
C ALA A 269 12.20 -18.44 -7.06
N SER A 270 12.93 -19.55 -6.98
CA SER A 270 13.80 -19.86 -5.83
C SER A 270 14.89 -18.79 -5.66
N ALA A 271 15.35 -18.58 -4.42
CA ALA A 271 16.44 -17.64 -4.15
C ALA A 271 17.78 -18.20 -4.65
N TYR A 272 18.58 -17.38 -5.34
CA TYR A 272 19.82 -17.85 -5.98
C TYR A 272 21.00 -18.04 -5.00
N ILE A 273 20.84 -17.62 -3.75
CA ILE A 273 21.86 -17.63 -2.71
C ILE A 273 21.20 -17.65 -1.33
N ALA A 274 21.66 -18.49 -0.41
CA ALA A 274 21.15 -18.53 0.97
C ALA A 274 21.80 -17.43 1.85
N PRO A 275 21.14 -16.94 2.92
CA PRO A 275 21.72 -15.93 3.82
C PRO A 275 23.04 -16.35 4.51
N SER A 276 23.27 -17.66 4.66
CA SER A 276 24.54 -18.24 5.13
C SER A 276 25.74 -17.85 4.27
N ASP A 277 25.52 -17.68 2.97
CA ASP A 277 26.59 -17.61 1.97
C ASP A 277 27.08 -16.17 1.75
N TYR A 278 26.40 -15.17 2.31
CA TYR A 278 26.69 -13.75 2.07
C TYR A 278 28.15 -13.39 2.34
N SER A 279 28.71 -13.89 3.45
CA SER A 279 30.09 -13.62 3.87
C SER A 279 31.13 -14.11 2.86
N GLY A 280 30.84 -15.22 2.16
CA GLY A 280 31.71 -15.86 1.18
C GLY A 280 31.63 -15.26 -0.23
N ARG A 281 30.69 -14.38 -0.53
CA ARG A 281 30.56 -13.76 -1.85
C ARG A 281 31.41 -12.51 -2.01
N THR A 282 31.85 -12.27 -3.23
CA THR A 282 32.50 -11.03 -3.66
C THR A 282 31.45 -10.04 -4.15
N LEU A 283 31.60 -8.76 -3.78
CA LEU A 283 30.74 -7.71 -4.33
C LEU A 283 31.09 -7.42 -5.80
N PRO A 284 30.09 -7.18 -6.66
CA PRO A 284 30.31 -6.75 -8.03
C PRO A 284 30.93 -5.34 -8.08
N PRO A 285 31.75 -5.02 -9.09
CA PRO A 285 32.32 -3.68 -9.28
C PRO A 285 31.27 -2.62 -9.66
N SER A 286 30.09 -3.04 -10.13
CA SER A 286 28.98 -2.15 -10.50
C SER A 286 28.19 -1.59 -9.30
N ILE A 287 28.40 -2.09 -8.08
CA ILE A 287 27.65 -1.60 -6.90
C ILE A 287 28.00 -0.14 -6.60
N PRO A 288 27.02 0.76 -6.45
CA PRO A 288 27.29 2.15 -6.12
C PRO A 288 27.93 2.29 -4.73
N GLN A 289 28.62 3.42 -4.50
CA GLN A 289 29.22 3.71 -3.18
C GLN A 289 28.16 3.93 -2.09
N THR A 290 27.01 4.48 -2.47
CA THR A 290 25.83 4.68 -1.63
C THR A 290 24.62 4.15 -2.39
N LEU A 291 23.77 3.35 -1.74
CA LEU A 291 22.51 2.91 -2.31
C LEU A 291 21.46 4.02 -2.19
N ASP A 292 20.45 3.97 -3.06
CA ASP A 292 19.30 4.86 -2.98
C ASP A 292 18.59 4.74 -1.63
N GLY A 293 18.04 5.84 -1.13
CA GLY A 293 17.50 5.87 0.23
C GLY A 293 16.17 5.13 0.32
N SER A 294 16.07 4.24 1.30
CA SER A 294 14.89 3.38 1.51
C SER A 294 14.06 3.85 2.71
N ALA A 295 12.74 3.73 2.61
CA ALA A 295 11.79 4.13 3.64
C ALA A 295 10.76 3.01 3.89
N ALA A 296 10.82 2.41 5.09
CA ALA A 296 9.86 1.42 5.55
C ALA A 296 8.61 2.11 6.12
N ILE A 297 7.46 1.92 5.46
CA ILE A 297 6.16 2.46 5.86
C ILE A 297 5.40 1.44 6.72
N PRO A 298 4.85 1.84 7.87
CA PRO A 298 3.99 0.96 8.67
C PRO A 298 2.69 0.61 7.94
N PHE A 299 2.40 -0.68 7.85
CA PHE A 299 1.19 -1.26 7.28
C PHE A 299 0.41 -2.05 8.35
N PRO A 300 -0.32 -1.37 9.26
CA PRO A 300 -1.02 -2.02 10.37
C PRO A 300 -2.21 -2.85 9.88
N HIS A 301 -1.96 -4.12 9.58
CA HIS A 301 -2.91 -5.10 9.08
C HIS A 301 -3.11 -6.24 10.09
N LEU A 302 -4.29 -6.28 10.72
CA LEU A 302 -4.65 -7.30 11.72
C LEU A 302 -5.86 -8.10 11.23
N LEU A 303 -5.79 -9.43 11.34
CA LEU A 303 -6.83 -10.39 10.92
C LEU A 303 -7.45 -11.12 12.12
N GLY A 304 -8.56 -11.82 11.88
CA GLY A 304 -9.28 -12.64 12.87
C GLY A 304 -10.47 -11.95 13.57
N PHE A 305 -11.43 -12.77 14.02
CA PHE A 305 -12.67 -12.30 14.66
C PHE A 305 -12.48 -11.81 16.10
N LEU A 306 -11.68 -12.51 16.91
CA LEU A 306 -11.37 -12.10 18.29
C LEU A 306 -10.61 -10.77 18.35
N ASN A 307 -9.94 -10.39 17.26
CA ASN A 307 -9.23 -9.12 17.12
C ASN A 307 -10.14 -7.95 16.69
N THR A 308 -11.44 -8.17 16.48
CA THR A 308 -12.39 -7.11 16.11
C THR A 308 -12.40 -5.87 17.01
N PRO A 309 -12.34 -5.92 18.36
CA PRO A 309 -12.26 -4.70 19.18
C PRO A 309 -10.99 -3.89 18.90
N ILE A 310 -9.84 -4.56 18.72
CA ILE A 310 -8.57 -3.91 18.36
C ILE A 310 -8.68 -3.28 16.96
N ARG A 311 -9.29 -3.98 16.00
CA ARG A 311 -9.55 -3.45 14.65
C ARG A 311 -10.47 -2.22 14.68
N ILE A 312 -11.50 -2.19 15.53
CA ILE A 312 -12.37 -1.02 15.72
C ILE A 312 -11.59 0.15 16.34
N TYR A 313 -10.76 -0.10 17.36
CA TYR A 313 -9.89 0.91 17.95
C TYR A 313 -8.91 1.52 16.93
N ARG A 314 -8.24 0.68 16.13
CA ARG A 314 -7.35 1.13 15.05
C ARG A 314 -8.12 1.88 13.94
N PHE A 315 -9.35 1.46 13.63
CA PHE A 315 -10.21 2.12 12.65
C PHE A 315 -10.66 3.53 13.06
N LEU A 316 -10.81 3.78 14.36
CA LEU A 316 -11.14 5.10 14.93
C LEU A 316 -9.91 5.98 15.22
N ASN A 317 -8.70 5.51 14.91
CA ASN A 317 -7.43 6.17 15.16
C ASN A 317 -6.52 6.19 13.92
N ARG A 318 -7.10 6.13 12.70
CA ARG A 318 -6.35 6.16 11.43
C ARG A 318 -5.60 7.48 11.23
N ARG A 319 -5.96 8.55 11.96
CA ARG A 319 -5.24 9.83 11.95
C ARG A 319 -3.76 9.72 12.32
N TYR A 320 -3.37 8.85 13.26
CA TYR A 320 -1.97 8.72 13.66
C TYR A 320 -1.13 8.04 12.57
N VAL A 321 -1.66 6.97 11.97
CA VAL A 321 -1.07 6.30 10.80
C VAL A 321 -0.93 7.30 9.64
N ALA A 322 -1.92 8.16 9.42
CA ALA A 322 -1.83 9.20 8.39
C ALA A 322 -0.76 10.26 8.66
N ASP A 323 -0.44 10.56 9.92
CA ASP A 323 0.61 11.52 10.26
C ASP A 323 2.01 10.90 10.25
N SER A 324 2.17 9.64 10.67
CA SER A 324 3.46 8.92 10.61
C SER A 324 3.83 8.59 9.16
N VAL A 325 2.95 7.91 8.41
CA VAL A 325 3.19 7.61 6.99
C VAL A 325 3.37 8.90 6.19
N GLY A 326 2.64 9.96 6.54
CA GLY A 326 2.79 11.26 5.90
C GLY A 326 4.15 11.92 6.13
N ARG A 327 4.72 11.79 7.34
CA ARG A 327 6.08 12.23 7.68
C ARG A 327 7.13 11.48 6.87
N ASP A 328 7.04 10.15 6.81
CA ASP A 328 8.06 9.30 6.18
C ASP A 328 8.04 9.46 4.65
N VAL A 329 6.85 9.53 4.03
CA VAL A 329 6.71 9.83 2.60
C VAL A 329 7.19 11.25 2.29
N ALA A 330 6.88 12.24 3.13
CA ALA A 330 7.38 13.60 2.92
C ALA A 330 8.91 13.70 3.02
N ALA A 331 9.53 12.93 3.92
CA ALA A 331 10.99 12.85 4.03
C ALA A 331 11.62 12.26 2.76
N LEU A 332 11.08 11.16 2.24
CA LEU A 332 11.49 10.55 0.96
C LEU A 332 11.35 11.54 -0.20
N VAL A 333 10.21 12.22 -0.29
CA VAL A 333 9.88 13.10 -1.41
C VAL A 333 10.69 14.41 -1.42
N LEU A 334 10.99 14.98 -0.25
CA LEU A 334 11.93 16.11 -0.17
C LEU A 334 13.38 15.66 -0.38
N ALA A 335 13.75 14.48 0.12
CA ALA A 335 15.11 13.94 0.12
C ALA A 335 16.18 14.91 0.67
N SER A 336 15.79 15.85 1.53
CA SER A 336 16.64 16.96 1.98
C SER A 336 17.76 16.54 2.93
N HIS A 337 17.59 15.42 3.65
CA HIS A 337 18.60 14.88 4.54
C HIS A 337 18.61 13.34 4.46
N ALA A 338 19.57 12.79 3.72
CA ALA A 338 19.89 11.38 3.72
C ALA A 338 20.81 11.04 4.91
N ARG A 339 20.51 9.95 5.62
CA ARG A 339 21.33 9.45 6.73
C ARG A 339 21.61 7.95 6.52
N PRO A 340 22.83 7.45 6.74
CA PRO A 340 23.05 6.01 6.86
C PRO A 340 22.27 5.46 8.06
N TYR A 341 21.83 4.20 7.95
CA TYR A 341 21.25 3.49 9.08
C TYR A 341 22.25 3.34 10.22
N ALA A 342 21.76 3.33 11.46
CA ALA A 342 22.61 3.16 12.64
C ALA A 342 23.06 1.71 12.82
N GLU A 343 24.34 1.54 13.14
CA GLU A 343 24.88 0.32 13.74
C GLU A 343 24.84 0.48 15.27
N GLY A 344 24.09 -0.39 15.95
CA GLY A 344 23.96 -0.37 17.40
C GLY A 344 24.59 -1.60 18.04
N PRO A 345 25.27 -1.48 19.19
CA PRO A 345 25.40 -2.62 20.09
C PRO A 345 24.00 -3.02 20.60
N ALA A 346 23.76 -4.31 20.79
CA ALA A 346 22.43 -4.88 21.10
C ALA A 346 21.77 -4.44 22.43
N SER A 347 22.26 -3.39 23.10
CA SER A 347 21.87 -2.94 24.44
C SER A 347 21.36 -1.49 24.50
N SER A 348 21.00 -0.87 23.36
CA SER A 348 20.46 0.51 23.32
C SER A 348 18.96 0.62 23.03
N SER A 349 18.19 -0.46 23.22
CA SER A 349 16.73 -0.39 23.38
C SER A 349 16.39 -0.03 24.83
N SER A 350 15.88 1.18 25.06
CA SER A 350 15.30 1.53 26.36
C SER A 350 14.00 0.75 26.60
N ASP A 351 13.76 0.45 27.88
CA ASP A 351 12.51 -0.08 28.44
C ASP A 351 12.15 -1.56 28.15
N SER A 352 12.98 -2.49 28.65
CA SER A 352 12.48 -3.69 29.35
C SER A 352 13.53 -4.27 30.31
N ASP A 353 13.17 -4.33 31.60
CA ASP A 353 14.00 -4.89 32.67
C ASP A 353 13.98 -6.43 32.59
N SER A 354 15.08 -7.03 32.17
CA SER A 354 15.30 -8.48 32.16
C SER A 354 16.80 -8.78 32.30
N PRO A 355 17.19 -9.69 33.21
CA PRO A 355 18.60 -9.96 33.46
C PRO A 355 19.23 -10.71 32.29
N VAL A 356 20.29 -10.14 31.71
CA VAL A 356 20.96 -10.68 30.52
C VAL A 356 22.11 -11.61 30.93
N ASP A 357 22.14 -12.81 30.34
CA ASP A 357 23.20 -13.81 30.53
C ASP A 357 24.50 -13.38 29.80
N PRO A 358 25.68 -13.34 30.45
CA PRO A 358 26.86 -12.65 29.91
C PRO A 358 27.69 -13.47 28.90
N SER A 359 27.11 -14.50 28.26
CA SER A 359 27.87 -15.52 27.49
C SER A 359 27.64 -15.53 25.97
N LEU A 360 26.84 -14.61 25.42
CA LEU A 360 26.71 -14.43 23.97
C LEU A 360 27.62 -13.33 23.43
N SER A 361 28.28 -13.64 22.32
CA SER A 361 29.19 -12.74 21.60
C SER A 361 28.51 -11.43 21.19
N SER A 362 29.31 -10.36 21.14
CA SER A 362 28.88 -9.02 20.74
C SER A 362 28.42 -8.97 19.28
N SER A 363 27.17 -9.33 19.02
CA SER A 363 26.51 -9.17 17.74
C SER A 363 26.18 -7.69 17.51
N ILE A 364 26.66 -7.14 16.39
CA ILE A 364 26.26 -5.82 15.91
C ILE A 364 24.83 -5.94 15.39
N THR A 365 23.92 -5.15 15.95
CA THR A 365 22.53 -5.05 15.51
C THR A 365 22.35 -3.85 14.59
N TYR A 366 21.79 -4.08 13.41
CA TYR A 366 21.56 -3.06 12.40
C TYR A 366 20.16 -2.46 12.55
N GLU A 367 20.02 -1.12 12.48
CA GLU A 367 18.72 -0.43 12.56
C GLU A 367 17.70 -0.95 11.51
N GLN A 368 18.18 -1.49 10.38
CA GLN A 368 17.39 -2.16 9.34
C GLN A 368 16.65 -3.41 9.86
N GLN A 369 17.24 -4.16 10.79
CA GLN A 369 16.68 -5.43 11.28
C GLN A 369 15.45 -5.22 12.17
N SER A 370 15.43 -4.13 12.95
CA SER A 370 14.32 -3.75 13.85
C SER A 370 13.21 -2.92 13.17
N GLN A 371 13.35 -2.52 11.90
CA GLN A 371 12.32 -1.72 11.21
C GLN A 371 10.97 -2.45 11.16
N LEU A 372 9.93 -1.84 11.73
CA LEU A 372 8.55 -2.38 11.74
C LEU A 372 8.39 -3.77 12.42
N GLU A 373 9.33 -4.19 13.26
CA GLU A 373 9.31 -5.50 13.92
C GLU A 373 8.00 -5.78 14.71
N HIS A 374 7.43 -4.75 15.34
CA HIS A 374 6.15 -4.82 16.06
C HIS A 374 4.95 -5.25 15.19
N GLU A 375 5.05 -5.17 13.85
CA GLU A 375 4.01 -5.65 12.94
C GLU A 375 3.98 -7.18 12.82
N GLU A 376 5.09 -7.88 13.12
CA GLU A 376 5.16 -9.34 13.01
C GLU A 376 4.15 -10.03 13.97
N HIS A 377 3.92 -9.43 15.14
CA HIS A 377 2.91 -9.90 16.10
C HIS A 377 1.47 -9.81 15.56
N ASP A 378 1.18 -8.88 14.64
CA ASP A 378 -0.17 -8.70 14.08
C ASP A 378 -0.48 -9.70 12.95
N TRP A 379 0.51 -10.46 12.49
CA TRP A 379 0.37 -11.40 11.39
C TRP A 379 -0.57 -12.56 11.73
N HIS A 380 -1.21 -13.10 10.70
CA HIS A 380 -2.16 -14.18 10.90
C HIS A 380 -1.46 -15.51 11.20
N LYS A 381 -2.04 -16.29 12.11
CA LYS A 381 -1.52 -17.61 12.56
C LYS A 381 -1.24 -18.61 11.42
N SER A 382 -1.79 -18.39 10.23
CA SER A 382 -1.49 -19.20 9.04
C SER A 382 -0.04 -19.07 8.57
N VAL A 383 0.65 -17.95 8.82
CA VAL A 383 2.06 -17.76 8.44
C VAL A 383 2.95 -18.74 9.19
N HIS A 384 2.75 -18.83 10.51
CA HIS A 384 3.56 -19.66 11.41
C HIS A 384 3.35 -21.16 11.24
N LYS A 385 2.37 -21.60 10.44
CA LYS A 385 2.23 -23.03 10.09
C LYS A 385 3.40 -23.45 9.21
N THR A 386 4.12 -24.50 9.57
CA THR A 386 5.13 -25.14 8.72
C THR A 386 4.47 -25.86 7.55
N ASP A 387 5.08 -25.78 6.37
CA ASP A 387 4.75 -26.67 5.25
C ASP A 387 5.55 -27.96 5.46
N ASP A 388 4.94 -28.95 6.14
CA ASP A 388 5.60 -30.23 6.50
C ASP A 388 6.07 -31.03 5.26
N SER A 389 5.62 -30.65 4.06
CA SER A 389 6.04 -31.23 2.77
C SER A 389 7.37 -30.71 2.23
N ASN A 390 7.85 -29.55 2.69
CA ASN A 390 9.11 -28.94 2.25
C ASN A 390 9.72 -28.13 3.42
N PRO A 391 10.32 -28.79 4.43
CA PRO A 391 10.86 -28.12 5.61
C PRO A 391 12.04 -27.20 5.29
N ASP A 392 12.84 -27.52 4.25
CA ASP A 392 14.03 -26.78 3.86
C ASP A 392 13.73 -25.54 2.98
N LYS A 393 12.46 -25.31 2.65
CA LYS A 393 12.05 -24.16 1.83
C LYS A 393 12.20 -22.86 2.63
N GLU A 394 12.93 -21.90 2.06
CA GLU A 394 13.11 -20.58 2.66
C GLU A 394 11.77 -19.87 2.91
N ARG A 395 11.63 -19.29 4.11
CA ARG A 395 10.41 -18.63 4.60
C ARG A 395 10.72 -17.17 4.90
N GLU A 396 10.81 -16.37 3.86
CA GLU A 396 11.29 -14.99 3.87
C GLU A 396 10.55 -14.08 4.86
N TRP A 397 9.28 -14.36 5.15
CA TRP A 397 8.52 -13.64 6.18
C TRP A 397 8.90 -14.04 7.61
N LEU A 398 9.18 -15.32 7.87
CA LEU A 398 9.48 -15.81 9.22
C LEU A 398 10.96 -15.76 9.58
N ASN A 399 11.84 -15.96 8.62
CA ASN A 399 13.28 -15.96 8.82
C ASN A 399 13.78 -14.59 9.31
N ASP A 400 14.82 -14.58 10.14
CA ASP A 400 15.41 -13.33 10.62
C ASP A 400 16.09 -12.54 9.49
N VAL A 401 16.09 -11.22 9.61
CA VAL A 401 16.73 -10.34 8.63
C VAL A 401 18.25 -10.42 8.80
N VAL A 402 18.92 -11.17 7.94
CA VAL A 402 20.38 -11.24 7.87
C VAL A 402 20.91 -10.11 6.97
N MET A 403 21.89 -9.36 7.47
CA MET A 403 22.54 -8.24 6.77
C MET A 403 24.00 -8.56 6.45
N ASP A 404 24.45 -8.31 5.22
CA ASP A 404 25.88 -8.18 4.91
C ASP A 404 26.34 -6.78 5.36
N PRO A 405 27.35 -6.65 6.24
CA PRO A 405 27.91 -5.36 6.67
C PRO A 405 28.24 -4.42 5.50
N ARG A 406 28.74 -4.97 4.39
CA ARG A 406 29.16 -4.19 3.22
C ARG A 406 27.96 -3.57 2.48
N ILE A 407 26.79 -4.19 2.56
CA ILE A 407 25.54 -3.69 1.98
C ILE A 407 24.85 -2.78 2.98
N ALA A 408 24.77 -3.18 4.26
CA ALA A 408 24.19 -2.40 5.33
C ALA A 408 24.78 -0.98 5.44
N ALA A 409 26.11 -0.86 5.38
CA ALA A 409 26.82 0.42 5.42
C ALA A 409 26.57 1.33 4.20
N ARG A 410 26.09 0.78 3.07
CA ARG A 410 25.71 1.55 1.88
C ARG A 410 24.25 1.99 1.88
N MET A 411 23.39 1.35 2.68
CA MET A 411 21.98 1.70 2.77
C MET A 411 21.78 3.01 3.51
N GLN A 412 20.88 3.84 3.01
CA GLN A 412 20.50 5.11 3.61
C GLN A 412 18.98 5.19 3.79
N ARG A 413 18.54 6.09 4.66
CA ARG A 413 17.14 6.53 4.73
C ARG A 413 17.04 8.04 4.72
N TYR A 414 15.97 8.56 4.12
CA TYR A 414 15.67 9.98 4.21
C TYR A 414 14.96 10.27 5.53
N VAL A 415 15.39 11.34 6.19
CA VAL A 415 14.81 11.84 7.44
C VAL A 415 14.37 13.28 7.19
N LEU A 416 13.22 13.66 7.73
CA LEU A 416 12.78 15.05 7.64
C LEU A 416 13.76 15.93 8.46
N SER A 417 14.28 17.00 7.87
CA SER A 417 15.14 17.93 8.62
C SER A 417 14.33 18.69 9.67
N GLY A 418 14.97 19.12 10.76
CA GLY A 418 14.28 19.84 11.85
C GLY A 418 13.57 21.12 11.40
N GLU A 419 14.07 21.78 10.34
CA GLU A 419 13.44 22.93 9.71
C GLU A 419 12.13 22.56 9.00
N GLU A 420 12.12 21.45 8.25
CA GLU A 420 10.94 20.93 7.57
C GLU A 420 9.93 20.33 8.56
N GLU A 421 10.38 19.79 9.70
CA GLU A 421 9.51 19.42 10.82
C GLU A 421 8.82 20.63 11.44
N ALA A 422 9.58 21.68 11.77
CA ALA A 422 9.03 22.93 12.29
C ALA A 422 8.07 23.59 11.29
N ARG A 423 8.35 23.49 9.99
CA ARG A 423 7.46 23.90 8.91
C ARG A 423 6.18 23.05 8.84
N ALA A 424 6.28 21.72 8.97
CA ALA A 424 5.11 20.83 9.03
C ALA A 424 4.19 21.19 10.22
N GLN A 425 4.76 21.59 11.35
CA GLN A 425 4.01 22.07 12.52
C GLN A 425 3.34 23.42 12.26
N ARG A 426 4.04 24.38 11.64
CA ARG A 426 3.47 25.69 11.25
C ARG A 426 2.33 25.55 10.24
N ILE A 427 2.43 24.63 9.27
CA ILE A 427 1.35 24.27 8.35
C ILE A 427 0.16 23.63 9.10
N ALA A 428 0.41 22.76 10.08
CA ALA A 428 -0.65 22.13 10.89
C ALA A 428 -1.42 23.12 11.78
N GLN A 429 -0.71 24.12 12.32
CA GLN A 429 -1.27 25.29 13.02
C GLN A 429 -1.99 26.24 12.04
N GLY A 430 -1.55 26.25 10.78
CA GLY A 430 -2.12 27.06 9.70
C GLY A 430 -1.53 28.46 9.57
N SER A 431 -0.33 28.69 10.14
CA SER A 431 0.45 29.92 10.03
C SER A 431 1.30 30.00 8.75
N GLU A 432 1.67 28.85 8.18
CA GLU A 432 2.27 28.74 6.85
C GLU A 432 1.34 27.93 5.92
N TYR A 433 1.45 28.14 4.61
CA TYR A 433 0.79 27.34 3.57
C TYR A 433 1.83 26.68 2.66
N ILE A 434 1.57 26.59 1.34
CA ILE A 434 2.55 26.12 0.36
C ILE A 434 3.62 27.22 0.18
N ARG A 435 4.90 26.85 0.02
CA ARG A 435 5.97 27.82 -0.24
C ARG A 435 5.61 28.68 -1.45
N GLY A 436 5.67 30.01 -1.30
CA GLY A 436 5.36 30.97 -2.35
C GLY A 436 3.87 31.31 -2.53
N GLU A 437 2.96 30.77 -1.71
CA GLU A 437 1.52 31.05 -1.83
C GLU A 437 0.86 31.54 -0.54
N GLU A 438 -0.07 32.47 -0.70
CA GLU A 438 -1.01 32.84 0.35
C GLU A 438 -2.08 31.76 0.52
N ARG A 439 -2.56 31.61 1.76
CA ARG A 439 -3.61 30.65 2.08
C ARG A 439 -4.96 31.14 1.53
N PRO A 440 -5.69 30.35 0.72
CA PRO A 440 -7.00 30.76 0.22
C PRO A 440 -8.00 31.01 1.36
N PRO A 441 -8.91 32.00 1.23
CA PRO A 441 -9.84 32.36 2.29
C PRO A 441 -10.76 31.20 2.68
N VAL A 442 -11.07 31.09 3.97
CA VAL A 442 -11.86 29.96 4.50
C VAL A 442 -13.34 30.14 4.14
N VAL A 443 -13.72 29.65 2.95
CA VAL A 443 -15.12 29.62 2.51
C VAL A 443 -15.96 28.74 3.47
N PRO A 444 -17.03 29.25 4.09
CA PRO A 444 -17.87 28.49 5.01
C PRO A 444 -18.63 27.36 4.31
N PHE A 445 -19.05 26.33 5.07
CA PHE A 445 -19.65 25.13 4.50
C PHE A 445 -20.92 25.40 3.67
N TRP A 446 -21.82 26.30 4.12
CA TRP A 446 -23.01 26.65 3.32
C TRP A 446 -22.62 27.17 1.94
N GLN A 447 -21.48 27.85 1.82
CA GLN A 447 -21.13 28.59 0.61
C GLN A 447 -20.49 27.63 -0.39
N ARG A 448 -19.68 26.69 0.08
CA ARG A 448 -19.22 25.55 -0.74
C ARG A 448 -20.39 24.71 -1.23
N VAL A 449 -21.42 24.49 -0.40
CA VAL A 449 -22.63 23.74 -0.82
C VAL A 449 -23.46 24.54 -1.82
N TRP A 450 -23.68 25.83 -1.57
CA TRP A 450 -24.42 26.73 -2.47
C TRP A 450 -23.74 26.90 -3.82
N ILE A 451 -22.41 26.96 -3.86
CA ILE A 451 -21.61 27.03 -5.08
C ILE A 451 -21.60 25.68 -5.82
N LYS A 452 -21.40 24.57 -5.11
CA LYS A 452 -21.24 23.26 -5.76
C LYS A 452 -22.55 22.59 -6.18
N TYR A 453 -23.64 22.86 -5.46
CA TYR A 453 -24.94 22.18 -5.64
C TYR A 453 -26.14 23.13 -5.77
N GLY A 454 -25.94 24.43 -5.62
CA GLY A 454 -26.95 25.47 -5.85
C GLY A 454 -26.61 26.34 -7.05
N TYR A 455 -27.18 27.54 -7.09
CA TYR A 455 -26.93 28.55 -8.12
C TYR A 455 -25.83 29.55 -7.70
N GLY A 456 -24.94 29.16 -6.78
CA GLY A 456 -23.84 30.01 -6.34
C GLY A 456 -22.71 30.03 -7.37
N GLU A 457 -22.26 31.21 -7.77
CA GLU A 457 -21.04 31.34 -8.55
C GLU A 457 -19.84 31.55 -7.62
N ASP A 458 -18.70 30.92 -7.94
CA ASP A 458 -17.44 31.21 -7.26
C ASP A 458 -17.09 32.69 -7.47
N PRO A 459 -16.77 33.46 -6.40
CA PRO A 459 -16.55 34.91 -6.51
C PRO A 459 -15.34 35.26 -7.39
N GLU A 460 -14.38 34.34 -7.54
CA GLU A 460 -13.24 34.50 -8.45
C GLU A 460 -13.60 34.22 -9.91
N VAL A 461 -14.54 33.30 -10.16
CA VAL A 461 -15.07 33.02 -11.50
C VAL A 461 -15.99 34.15 -11.94
N ALA A 462 -16.86 34.64 -11.06
CA ALA A 462 -17.71 35.80 -11.29
C ALA A 462 -16.89 37.06 -11.66
N LYS A 463 -15.74 37.28 -10.98
CA LYS A 463 -14.78 38.36 -11.33
C LYS A 463 -14.08 38.19 -12.68
N ARG A 464 -13.97 36.96 -13.20
CA ARG A 464 -13.33 36.66 -14.50
C ARG A 464 -14.31 36.66 -15.66
N LYS A 465 -15.62 36.67 -15.41
CA LYS A 465 -16.61 36.83 -16.48
C LYS A 465 -16.48 38.24 -17.07
N PRO A 466 -16.44 38.38 -18.41
CA PRO A 466 -16.56 39.70 -19.01
C PRO A 466 -17.91 40.29 -18.62
N ILE A 467 -17.90 41.54 -18.15
CA ILE A 467 -19.13 42.30 -17.92
C ILE A 467 -19.68 42.67 -19.31
N ILE A 468 -20.49 41.78 -19.85
CA ILE A 468 -21.34 42.09 -21.01
C ILE A 468 -22.39 43.06 -20.46
N GLY A 469 -22.20 44.36 -20.71
CA GLY A 469 -23.24 45.35 -20.47
C GLY A 469 -24.51 44.99 -21.24
N ASN A 470 -25.68 45.40 -20.75
CA ASN A 470 -26.97 45.08 -21.36
C ASN A 470 -26.96 45.36 -22.87
N LEU A 471 -26.99 44.30 -23.68
CA LEU A 471 -27.09 44.37 -25.14
C LEU A 471 -28.52 44.67 -25.62
N ASP A 472 -29.42 44.99 -24.69
CA ASP A 472 -30.84 45.25 -24.92
C ASP A 472 -31.18 46.75 -25.07
N GLU A 473 -30.19 47.65 -24.94
CA GLU A 473 -30.32 49.10 -25.20
C GLU A 473 -29.48 49.52 -26.42
N GLU A 474 -29.83 49.00 -27.61
CA GLU A 474 -29.82 49.71 -28.90
C GLU A 474 -30.10 48.74 -30.05
N ASN A 475 -31.36 48.71 -30.55
CA ASN A 475 -31.71 48.75 -31.98
C ASN A 475 -33.23 48.75 -32.18
N ALA A 476 -33.73 49.91 -32.67
CA ALA A 476 -34.92 50.14 -33.51
C ALA A 476 -36.24 49.40 -33.21
#